data_AF-A0A0V0HE37-F1
#
_entry.id   AF-A0A0V0HE37-F1
#
_cell.length_a   1.000
_cell.length_b   1.000
_cell.length_c   1.000
_cell.angle_alpha   90.00
_cell.angle_beta   90.00
_cell.angle_gamma   90.00
#
_symmetry.space_group_name_H-M   'P 1'
#
loop_
_entity.id
_entity.type
_entity.pdbx_description
1 polymer ?
#
loop_
_entity_poly.entity_id
_entity_poly.type
_entity_poly.pdbx_seq_one_letter_code
_entity_poly.pdbx_strand_id
1 'polypeptide(L)'
;MTHSLFVLFFVFGAIIPVFNAHIGDFDEVWRRRAEEAMKFTLQTYESEPANITLAFNQKTRDSVKELSAVVSKNETRRELGTKKYEGPCTVTNPIDKCWRCDPNWADNRKKLVECSMGFGYKTTGGRDGKYYVVSDSSDDYTTPKPGTLRHAVIQKEPLWIIFDRNMKIKLHQELIMQGDKTIDGRGATVHIT
;
A
#
# COMPACT_ATOMS: atom_id res chain seq x y z
N MET A 1 57.75 -7.30 -23.83
CA MET A 1 56.66 -6.64 -23.05
C MET A 1 55.27 -6.82 -23.68
N THR A 2 55.14 -6.89 -25.01
CA THR A 2 53.85 -6.98 -25.72
C THR A 2 53.09 -8.30 -25.52
N HIS A 3 53.79 -9.44 -25.44
CA HIS A 3 53.15 -10.75 -25.24
C HIS A 3 52.55 -10.94 -23.84
N SER A 4 53.16 -10.35 -22.80
CA SER A 4 52.64 -10.41 -21.43
C SER A 4 51.32 -9.64 -21.28
N LEU A 5 51.19 -8.52 -22.00
CA LEU A 5 49.95 -7.73 -22.04
C LEU A 5 48.81 -8.48 -22.74
N PHE A 6 49.11 -9.19 -23.84
CA PHE A 6 48.15 -10.00 -24.58
C PHE A 6 47.60 -11.18 -23.76
N VAL A 7 48.47 -11.84 -22.99
CA VAL A 7 48.05 -12.92 -22.08
C VAL A 7 47.15 -12.37 -20.97
N LEU A 8 47.47 -11.20 -20.43
CA LEU A 8 46.62 -10.54 -19.42
C LEU A 8 45.22 -10.23 -19.98
N PHE A 9 45.14 -9.69 -21.20
CA PHE A 9 43.86 -9.39 -21.86
C PHE A 9 43.03 -10.64 -22.16
N PHE A 10 43.65 -11.77 -22.54
CA PHE A 10 42.94 -13.03 -22.75
C PHE A 10 42.43 -13.63 -21.44
N VAL A 11 43.24 -13.58 -20.38
CA VAL A 11 42.84 -14.08 -19.05
C VAL A 11 41.71 -13.23 -18.48
N PHE A 12 41.81 -11.89 -18.52
CA PHE A 12 40.71 -11.04 -18.07
C PHE A 12 39.47 -11.16 -18.98
N GLY A 13 39.63 -11.24 -20.30
CA GLY A 13 38.55 -11.45 -21.26
C GLY A 13 37.74 -12.73 -21.05
N ALA A 14 38.41 -13.83 -20.67
CA ALA A 14 37.78 -15.12 -20.41
C ALA A 14 37.14 -15.22 -19.01
N ILE A 15 37.58 -14.43 -18.03
CA ILE A 15 37.01 -14.42 -16.67
C ILE A 15 35.81 -13.45 -16.56
N ILE A 16 35.72 -12.41 -17.41
CA ILE A 16 34.56 -11.49 -17.44
C ILE A 16 33.20 -12.21 -17.53
N PRO A 17 32.97 -13.22 -18.39
CA PRO A 17 31.68 -13.94 -18.40
C PRO A 17 31.45 -14.80 -17.14
N VAL A 18 32.51 -15.18 -16.40
CA VAL A 18 32.42 -15.91 -15.12
C VAL A 18 32.08 -14.96 -13.95
N PHE A 19 32.33 -13.66 -14.10
CA PHE A 19 31.90 -12.61 -13.17
C PHE A 19 30.46 -12.14 -13.38
N ASN A 20 29.68 -12.74 -14.29
CA ASN A 20 28.22 -12.63 -14.23
C ASN A 20 27.75 -13.41 -12.99
N ALA A 21 27.94 -12.79 -11.84
CA ALA A 21 27.56 -13.27 -10.52
C ALA A 21 26.06 -13.52 -10.51
N HIS A 22 25.65 -14.76 -10.81
CA HIS A 22 24.33 -15.32 -10.54
C HIS A 22 23.19 -14.29 -10.61
N ILE A 23 23.16 -13.50 -11.69
CA ILE A 23 22.03 -12.61 -11.98
C ILE A 23 20.89 -13.58 -12.12
N GLY A 24 19.96 -13.55 -11.14
CA GLY A 24 18.90 -14.53 -11.04
C GLY A 24 18.25 -14.67 -12.40
N ASP A 25 18.31 -15.86 -12.97
CA ASP A 25 17.63 -16.16 -14.22
C ASP A 25 16.14 -16.11 -13.88
N PHE A 26 15.55 -14.93 -14.05
CA PHE A 26 14.16 -14.70 -13.71
C PHE A 26 13.31 -15.54 -14.64
N ASP A 27 12.41 -16.34 -14.05
CA ASP A 27 11.41 -17.04 -14.84
C ASP A 27 10.58 -16.04 -15.67
N GLU A 28 9.93 -16.56 -16.72
CA GLU A 28 9.12 -15.76 -17.64
C GLU A 28 8.06 -14.91 -16.89
N VAL A 29 7.54 -15.43 -15.78
CA VAL A 29 6.52 -14.75 -14.96
C VAL A 29 7.09 -13.49 -14.31
N TRP A 30 8.27 -13.56 -13.71
CA TRP A 30 8.93 -12.41 -13.09
C TRP A 30 9.38 -11.39 -14.12
N ARG A 31 9.86 -11.82 -15.29
CA ARG A 31 10.17 -10.90 -16.40
C ARG A 31 8.94 -10.12 -16.85
N ARG A 32 7.82 -10.81 -17.09
CA ARG A 32 6.56 -10.15 -17.48
C ARG A 32 6.07 -9.18 -16.41
N ARG A 33 6.12 -9.57 -15.13
CA ARG A 33 5.76 -8.69 -14.01
C ARG A 33 6.64 -7.44 -13.95
N ALA A 34 7.93 -7.58 -14.21
CA ALA A 34 8.86 -6.45 -14.26
C ALA A 34 8.54 -5.49 -15.42
N GLU A 35 8.22 -6.02 -16.61
CA GLU A 35 7.81 -5.21 -17.77
C GLU A 35 6.49 -4.46 -17.52
N GLU A 36 5.49 -5.14 -16.96
CA GLU A 36 4.21 -4.54 -16.57
C GLU A 36 4.40 -3.43 -15.51
N ALA A 37 5.23 -3.69 -14.49
CA ALA A 37 5.57 -2.71 -13.46
C ALA A 37 6.33 -1.49 -14.02
N MET A 38 7.27 -1.71 -14.95
CA MET A 38 7.99 -0.63 -15.62
C MET A 38 7.05 0.25 -16.45
N LYS A 39 6.14 -0.37 -17.21
CA LYS A 39 5.13 0.36 -17.99
C LYS A 39 4.24 1.22 -17.09
N PHE A 40 3.78 0.67 -15.97
CA PHE A 40 2.98 1.41 -14.99
C PHE A 40 3.79 2.56 -14.35
N THR A 41 5.07 2.32 -14.04
CA THR A 41 5.98 3.35 -13.50
C THR A 41 6.11 4.52 -14.48
N LEU A 42 6.30 4.27 -15.77
CA LEU A 42 6.37 5.31 -16.79
C LEU A 42 5.07 6.08 -16.95
N GLN A 43 3.92 5.40 -16.87
CA GLN A 43 2.60 6.03 -16.95
C GLN A 43 2.28 6.90 -15.74
N THR A 44 2.77 6.52 -14.56
CA THR A 44 2.51 7.24 -13.30
C THR A 44 3.58 8.27 -12.97
N TYR A 45 4.69 8.29 -13.72
CA TYR A 45 5.83 9.17 -13.53
C TYR A 45 5.41 10.64 -13.40
N GLU A 46 6.04 11.34 -12.46
CA GLU A 46 5.83 12.76 -12.24
C GLU A 46 7.11 13.50 -12.66
N SER A 47 7.00 14.33 -13.70
CA SER A 47 8.14 15.12 -14.18
C SER A 47 8.55 16.22 -13.20
N GLU A 48 7.60 16.72 -12.40
CA GLU A 48 7.82 17.78 -11.41
C GLU A 48 7.49 17.29 -9.98
N PRO A 49 8.34 16.45 -9.37
CA PRO A 49 8.07 15.88 -8.05
C PRO A 49 7.91 16.92 -6.94
N ALA A 50 8.42 18.14 -7.14
CA ALA A 50 8.21 19.27 -6.23
C ALA A 50 6.72 19.64 -6.10
N ASN A 51 5.92 19.51 -7.17
CA ASN A 51 4.50 19.85 -7.12
C ASN A 51 3.74 18.92 -6.16
N ILE A 52 4.09 17.63 -6.14
CA ILE A 52 3.51 16.65 -5.21
C ILE A 52 3.79 17.04 -3.76
N THR A 53 5.04 17.40 -3.44
CA THR A 53 5.43 17.74 -2.07
C THR A 53 4.85 19.10 -1.65
N LEU A 54 4.84 20.09 -2.54
CA LEU A 54 4.24 21.41 -2.29
C LEU A 54 2.73 21.28 -2.03
N ALA A 55 2.00 20.53 -2.86
CA ALA A 55 0.57 20.30 -2.67
C ALA A 55 0.27 19.60 -1.33
N PHE A 56 1.05 18.57 -0.97
CA PHE A 56 0.86 17.88 0.30
C PHE A 56 1.19 18.78 1.51
N ASN A 57 2.27 19.55 1.43
CA ASN A 57 2.65 20.51 2.46
C ASN A 57 1.58 21.60 2.65
N GLN A 58 0.98 22.07 1.55
CA GLN A 58 -0.11 23.03 1.61
C GLN A 58 -1.33 22.46 2.34
N LYS A 59 -1.83 21.27 1.94
CA LYS A 59 -2.96 20.61 2.62
C LYS A 59 -2.69 20.34 4.11
N THR A 60 -1.44 20.03 4.45
CA THR A 60 -1.03 19.86 5.85
C THR A 60 -1.12 21.16 6.62
N ARG A 61 -0.60 22.28 6.08
CA ARG A 61 -0.74 23.61 6.70
C ARG A 61 -2.20 24.02 6.86
N ASP A 62 -3.02 23.78 5.85
CA ASP A 62 -4.45 24.09 5.89
C ASP A 62 -5.16 23.29 6.99
N SER A 63 -4.88 21.98 7.08
CA SER A 63 -5.44 21.12 8.14
C SER A 63 -5.04 21.57 9.54
N VAL A 64 -3.78 21.97 9.73
CA VAL A 64 -3.29 22.48 11.04
C VAL A 64 -3.93 23.84 11.37
N LYS A 65 -4.10 24.72 10.38
CA LYS A 65 -4.75 26.03 10.54
C LYS A 65 -6.23 25.88 10.90
N GLU A 66 -6.94 24.98 10.24
CA GLU A 66 -8.33 24.68 10.56
C GLU A 66 -8.46 24.08 11.97
N LEU A 67 -7.56 23.16 12.33
CA LEU A 67 -7.53 22.58 13.67
C LEU A 67 -7.26 23.64 14.74
N SER A 68 -6.32 24.57 14.52
CA SER A 68 -6.01 25.62 15.51
C SER A 68 -7.15 26.62 15.71
N ALA A 69 -8.07 26.74 14.74
CA ALA A 69 -9.31 27.50 14.89
C ALA A 69 -10.36 26.75 15.73
N VAL A 70 -10.33 25.42 15.73
CA VAL A 70 -11.30 24.54 16.42
C VAL A 70 -10.84 24.18 17.83
N VAL A 71 -9.54 23.92 18.03
CA VAL A 71 -8.94 23.60 19.32
C VAL A 71 -8.77 24.92 20.09
N SER A 72 -9.81 25.29 20.83
CA SER A 72 -9.81 26.46 21.72
C SER A 72 -8.60 26.43 22.67
N LYS A 73 -7.99 27.61 22.90
CA LYS A 73 -6.85 27.88 23.80
C LYS A 73 -7.08 27.56 25.30
N ASN A 74 -8.11 26.78 25.66
CA ASN A 74 -8.46 26.49 27.05
C ASN A 74 -8.01 25.08 27.44
N GLU A 75 -6.80 25.07 28.03
CA GLU A 75 -6.12 24.01 28.77
C GLU A 75 -6.91 23.53 30.01
N THR A 76 -8.12 22.97 29.85
CA THR A 76 -8.81 22.28 30.97
C THR A 76 -9.56 21.02 30.57
N ARG A 77 -9.14 20.32 29.51
CA ARG A 77 -9.80 19.04 29.17
C ARG A 77 -9.26 17.87 30.01
N ARG A 78 -9.70 17.80 31.27
CA ARG A 78 -9.82 16.52 31.99
C ARG A 78 -11.18 15.94 31.66
N GLU A 79 -11.24 14.94 30.80
CA GLU A 79 -12.50 14.24 30.47
C GLU A 79 -12.30 12.74 30.71
N LEU A 80 -12.53 12.32 31.96
CA LEU A 80 -13.16 11.02 32.24
C LEU A 80 -14.65 11.25 32.03
N GLY A 81 -15.17 10.96 30.83
CA GLY A 81 -16.55 11.32 30.48
C GLY A 81 -17.14 10.47 29.36
N THR A 82 -18.15 9.69 29.70
CA THR A 82 -18.95 8.76 28.89
C THR A 82 -19.83 9.41 27.81
N LYS A 83 -19.58 10.67 27.42
CA LYS A 83 -20.38 11.39 26.41
C LYS A 83 -19.71 11.38 25.04
N LYS A 84 -20.49 11.05 24.00
CA LYS A 84 -20.07 11.09 22.61
C LYS A 84 -19.76 12.55 22.24
N TYR A 85 -18.57 12.79 21.69
CA TYR A 85 -18.16 14.12 21.24
C TYR A 85 -19.03 14.57 20.05
N GLU A 86 -19.70 15.72 20.19
CA GLU A 86 -20.57 16.32 19.17
C GLU A 86 -19.90 17.49 18.42
N GLY A 87 -18.64 17.80 18.74
CA GLY A 87 -17.91 18.87 18.08
C GLY A 87 -17.42 18.50 16.68
N PRO A 88 -16.89 19.48 15.93
CA PRO A 88 -16.31 19.24 14.61
C PRO A 88 -15.14 18.25 14.67
N CYS A 89 -14.98 17.44 13.62
CA CYS A 89 -13.94 16.43 13.55
C CYS A 89 -12.53 17.01 13.81
N THR A 90 -11.86 16.53 14.85
CA THR A 90 -10.58 17.08 15.33
C THR A 90 -9.35 16.36 14.76
N VAL A 91 -9.47 15.76 13.58
CA VAL A 91 -8.38 14.99 12.97
C VAL A 91 -7.34 15.94 12.39
N THR A 92 -6.07 15.71 12.75
CA THR A 92 -4.97 16.64 12.49
C THR A 92 -4.29 16.42 11.14
N ASN A 93 -4.31 15.19 10.61
CA ASN A 93 -3.67 14.83 9.35
C ASN A 93 -4.66 14.93 8.17
N PRO A 94 -4.31 15.57 7.05
CA PRO A 94 -5.21 15.77 5.90
C PRO A 94 -5.73 14.46 5.27
N ILE A 95 -4.94 13.38 5.29
CA ILE A 95 -5.34 12.06 4.78
C ILE A 95 -6.44 11.50 5.67
N ASP A 96 -6.20 11.47 6.98
CA ASP A 96 -7.18 10.94 7.93
C ASP A 96 -8.45 11.80 7.98
N LYS A 97 -8.31 13.13 7.89
CA LYS A 97 -9.45 14.05 7.87
C LYS A 97 -10.40 13.76 6.70
N CYS A 98 -9.87 13.39 5.53
CA CYS A 98 -10.65 13.11 4.33
C CYS A 98 -11.65 11.94 4.50
N TRP A 99 -11.30 10.92 5.29
CA TRP A 99 -12.16 9.74 5.47
C TRP A 99 -12.70 9.55 6.90
N ARG A 100 -11.95 9.87 7.94
CA ARG A 100 -12.39 9.69 9.34
C ARG A 100 -13.49 10.65 9.74
N CYS A 101 -13.55 11.82 9.11
CA CYS A 101 -14.59 12.80 9.35
C CYS A 101 -15.88 12.51 8.55
N ASP A 102 -15.88 11.48 7.71
CA ASP A 102 -17.09 11.01 7.04
C ASP A 102 -17.89 10.11 8.00
N PRO A 103 -19.08 10.52 8.47
CA PRO A 103 -19.88 9.70 9.37
C PRO A 103 -20.34 8.39 8.71
N ASN A 104 -20.38 8.34 7.38
CA ASN A 104 -20.80 7.20 6.58
C ASN A 104 -19.60 6.46 5.98
N TRP A 105 -18.38 6.60 6.56
CA TRP A 105 -17.18 5.94 6.05
C TRP A 105 -17.36 4.42 5.87
N ALA A 106 -18.19 3.78 6.69
CA ALA A 106 -18.45 2.35 6.66
C ALA A 106 -19.24 1.92 5.41
N ASP A 107 -20.13 2.78 4.93
CA ASP A 107 -20.85 2.61 3.66
C ASP A 107 -20.00 3.07 2.48
N ASN A 108 -19.13 4.07 2.71
CA ASN A 108 -18.24 4.68 1.72
C ASN A 108 -16.80 4.18 1.81
N ARG A 109 -16.55 2.90 2.16
CA ARG A 109 -15.20 2.38 2.46
C ARG A 109 -14.17 2.73 1.40
N LYS A 110 -14.55 2.62 0.13
CA LYS A 110 -13.69 2.84 -1.04
C LYS A 110 -13.25 4.28 -1.24
N LYS A 111 -13.94 5.26 -0.63
CA LYS A 111 -13.56 6.69 -0.65
C LYS A 111 -12.15 6.93 -0.12
N LEU A 112 -11.64 6.03 0.73
CA LEU A 112 -10.27 6.09 1.25
C LEU A 112 -9.21 6.26 0.15
N VAL A 113 -9.45 5.72 -1.05
CA VAL A 113 -8.55 5.84 -2.19
C VAL A 113 -8.31 7.30 -2.60
N GLU A 114 -9.34 8.14 -2.51
CA GLU A 114 -9.28 9.57 -2.86
C GLU A 114 -8.53 10.40 -1.82
N CYS A 115 -8.27 9.82 -0.64
CA CYS A 115 -7.58 10.50 0.45
C CYS A 115 -6.05 10.38 0.36
N SER A 116 -5.52 9.54 -0.53
CA SER A 116 -4.09 9.34 -0.71
C SER A 116 -3.38 10.63 -1.15
N MET A 117 -2.22 10.91 -0.57
CA MET A 117 -1.41 12.11 -0.88
C MET A 117 0.07 11.73 -1.01
N GLY A 118 0.90 12.68 -1.41
CA GLY A 118 2.32 12.42 -1.69
C GLY A 118 2.50 11.58 -2.96
N PHE A 119 3.65 10.92 -3.13
CA PHE A 119 3.95 10.18 -4.36
C PHE A 119 2.98 9.00 -4.63
N GLY A 120 2.33 8.48 -3.59
CA GLY A 120 1.32 7.43 -3.70
C GLY A 120 -0.08 7.90 -4.08
N TYR A 121 -0.30 9.19 -4.38
CA TYR A 121 -1.65 9.76 -4.56
C TYR A 121 -2.48 9.12 -5.69
N LYS A 122 -1.81 8.52 -6.70
CA LYS A 122 -2.47 7.82 -7.81
C LYS A 122 -2.89 6.38 -7.47
N THR A 123 -2.63 5.89 -6.26
CA THR A 123 -2.97 4.51 -5.86
C THR A 123 -4.47 4.31 -5.86
N THR A 124 -4.97 3.37 -6.65
CA THR A 124 -6.40 3.01 -6.71
C THR A 124 -6.74 1.76 -5.91
N GLY A 125 -5.78 0.85 -5.73
CA GLY A 125 -6.00 -0.44 -5.06
C GLY A 125 -7.17 -1.20 -5.70
N GLY A 126 -8.05 -1.77 -4.86
CA GLY A 126 -9.22 -2.53 -5.31
C GLY A 126 -10.49 -1.70 -5.53
N ARG A 127 -10.40 -0.37 -5.70
CA ARG A 127 -11.56 0.54 -5.76
C ARG A 127 -12.62 0.07 -6.75
N ASP A 128 -12.18 -0.28 -7.95
CA ASP A 128 -13.08 -0.58 -9.08
C ASP A 128 -13.53 -2.06 -9.07
N GLY A 129 -13.13 -2.81 -8.05
CA GLY A 129 -13.46 -4.22 -7.83
C GLY A 129 -14.69 -4.45 -6.96
N LYS A 130 -15.10 -5.71 -6.80
CA LYS A 130 -16.12 -6.08 -5.80
C LYS A 130 -15.50 -6.17 -4.40
N TYR A 131 -16.37 -6.16 -3.38
CA TYR A 131 -15.94 -6.55 -2.04
C TYR A 131 -15.64 -8.05 -2.00
N TYR A 132 -14.54 -8.41 -1.36
CA TYR A 132 -14.23 -9.79 -0.99
C TYR A 132 -14.22 -9.87 0.54
N VAL A 133 -15.07 -10.71 1.12
CA VAL A 133 -15.14 -10.87 2.56
C VAL A 133 -14.31 -12.07 2.97
N VAL A 134 -13.25 -11.83 3.75
CA VAL A 134 -12.50 -12.88 4.40
C VAL A 134 -13.30 -13.35 5.61
N SER A 135 -13.67 -14.64 5.60
CA SER A 135 -14.43 -15.32 6.65
C SER A 135 -13.70 -16.53 7.22
N ASP A 136 -12.59 -16.94 6.61
CA ASP A 136 -11.75 -18.02 7.06
C ASP A 136 -10.33 -17.50 7.30
N SER A 137 -9.83 -17.70 8.53
CA SER A 137 -8.50 -17.28 8.94
C SER A 137 -7.41 -18.32 8.67
N SER A 138 -7.77 -19.49 8.13
CA SER A 138 -6.82 -20.52 7.72
C SER A 138 -6.01 -20.08 6.50
N ASP A 139 -4.81 -20.65 6.38
CA ASP A 139 -3.92 -20.42 5.24
C ASP A 139 -3.53 -21.75 4.59
N ASP A 140 -3.58 -21.80 3.26
CA ASP A 140 -3.09 -22.92 2.47
C ASP A 140 -2.40 -22.35 1.23
N TYR A 141 -1.06 -22.46 1.21
CA TYR A 141 -0.25 -21.91 0.12
C TYR A 141 -0.35 -22.73 -1.18
N THR A 142 -0.82 -23.97 -1.11
CA THR A 142 -0.96 -24.85 -2.27
C THR A 142 -2.33 -24.71 -2.93
N THR A 143 -3.39 -24.69 -2.12
CA THR A 143 -4.77 -24.64 -2.60
C THR A 143 -5.58 -23.64 -1.78
N PRO A 144 -5.36 -22.31 -2.00
CA PRO A 144 -6.07 -21.28 -1.25
C PRO A 144 -7.59 -21.38 -1.46
N LYS A 145 -8.36 -21.45 -0.37
CA LYS A 145 -9.81 -21.63 -0.42
C LYS A 145 -10.55 -20.29 -0.52
N PRO A 146 -11.66 -20.20 -1.27
CA PRO A 146 -12.55 -19.04 -1.19
C PRO A 146 -12.95 -18.75 0.27
N GLY A 147 -12.97 -17.47 0.64
CA GLY A 147 -13.15 -17.00 2.02
C GLY A 147 -11.85 -16.78 2.79
N THR A 148 -10.70 -17.26 2.31
CA THR A 148 -9.38 -16.97 2.90
C THR A 148 -8.75 -15.69 2.34
N LEU A 149 -7.82 -15.09 3.09
CA LEU A 149 -7.03 -13.94 2.63
C LEU A 149 -6.12 -14.30 1.45
N ARG A 150 -5.46 -15.47 1.48
CA ARG A 150 -4.57 -15.89 0.39
C ARG A 150 -5.32 -16.06 -0.92
N HIS A 151 -6.50 -16.67 -0.89
CA HIS A 151 -7.32 -16.74 -2.09
C HIS A 151 -7.71 -15.36 -2.61
N ALA A 152 -8.03 -14.41 -1.73
CA ALA A 152 -8.42 -13.05 -2.12
C ALA A 152 -7.31 -12.31 -2.89
N VAL A 153 -6.07 -12.34 -2.38
CA VAL A 153 -4.98 -11.52 -2.92
C VAL A 153 -4.41 -12.04 -4.25
N ILE A 154 -4.61 -13.32 -4.57
CA ILE A 154 -4.11 -13.93 -5.83
C ILE A 154 -5.07 -13.77 -7.01
N GLN A 155 -6.30 -13.30 -6.79
CA GLN A 155 -7.28 -13.12 -7.87
C GLN A 155 -6.79 -12.09 -8.87
N LYS A 156 -7.09 -12.32 -10.16
CA LYS A 156 -6.70 -11.42 -11.24
C LYS A 156 -7.53 -10.14 -11.28
N GLU A 157 -8.78 -10.19 -10.84
CA GLU A 157 -9.67 -9.04 -10.79
C GLU A 157 -9.34 -8.07 -9.63
N PRO A 158 -9.69 -6.78 -9.76
CA PRO A 158 -9.62 -5.85 -8.65
C PRO A 158 -10.50 -6.30 -7.48
N LEU A 159 -10.00 -6.21 -6.24
CA LEU A 159 -10.77 -6.59 -5.05
C LEU A 159 -10.54 -5.66 -3.86
N TRP A 160 -11.63 -5.25 -3.24
CA TRP A 160 -11.63 -4.58 -1.94
C TRP A 160 -11.87 -5.61 -0.83
N ILE A 161 -10.81 -6.07 -0.20
CA ILE A 161 -10.79 -7.18 0.75
C ILE A 161 -11.13 -6.63 2.14
N ILE A 162 -12.20 -7.13 2.75
CA ILE A 162 -12.63 -6.80 4.11
C ILE A 162 -12.72 -8.08 4.96
N PHE A 163 -12.90 -7.92 6.26
CA PHE A 163 -12.93 -9.00 7.23
C PHE A 163 -14.27 -9.03 7.93
N ASP A 164 -14.88 -10.22 8.03
CA ASP A 164 -16.20 -10.37 8.67
C ASP A 164 -16.16 -10.24 10.20
N ARG A 165 -15.02 -10.58 10.81
CA ARG A 165 -14.80 -10.55 12.25
C ARG A 165 -13.33 -10.35 12.60
N ASN A 166 -13.07 -10.15 13.89
CA ASN A 166 -11.72 -10.15 14.43
C ASN A 166 -11.05 -11.50 14.16
N MET A 167 -9.84 -11.50 13.62
CA MET A 167 -9.15 -12.74 13.28
C MET A 167 -7.63 -12.64 13.36
N LYS A 168 -7.02 -13.78 13.67
CA LYS A 168 -5.58 -13.99 13.60
C LYS A 168 -5.30 -14.96 12.44
N ILE A 169 -4.60 -14.48 11.42
CA ILE A 169 -4.24 -15.23 10.23
C ILE A 169 -2.77 -15.60 10.36
N LYS A 170 -2.48 -16.90 10.50
CA LYS A 170 -1.11 -17.40 10.52
C LYS A 170 -0.74 -17.84 9.11
N LEU A 171 0.17 -17.11 8.46
CA LEU A 171 0.62 -17.44 7.12
C LEU A 171 1.59 -18.63 7.18
N HIS A 172 1.40 -19.60 6.28
CA HIS A 172 2.35 -20.71 6.12
C HIS A 172 3.60 -20.29 5.35
N GLN A 173 3.45 -19.35 4.42
CA GLN A 173 4.51 -18.78 3.58
C GLN A 173 4.20 -17.31 3.25
N GLU A 174 5.14 -16.63 2.59
CA GLU A 174 4.95 -15.27 2.10
C GLU A 174 3.65 -15.11 1.29
N LEU A 175 2.98 -13.98 1.49
CA LEU A 175 1.73 -13.66 0.82
C LEU A 175 2.03 -12.84 -0.43
N ILE A 176 2.14 -13.51 -1.58
CA ILE A 176 2.35 -12.83 -2.87
C ILE A 176 1.00 -12.30 -3.38
N MET A 177 0.86 -10.98 -3.39
CA MET A 177 -0.36 -10.30 -3.85
C MET A 177 -0.27 -9.88 -5.32
N GLN A 178 -1.39 -9.97 -6.04
CA GLN A 178 -1.53 -9.35 -7.37
C GLN A 178 -1.82 -7.84 -7.24
N GLY A 179 -1.77 -7.14 -8.38
CA GLY A 179 -2.22 -5.76 -8.48
C GLY A 179 -3.71 -5.56 -8.17
N ASP A 180 -4.11 -4.30 -8.04
CA ASP A 180 -5.49 -3.86 -7.82
C ASP A 180 -6.17 -4.49 -6.59
N LYS A 181 -5.43 -4.54 -5.47
CA LYS A 181 -5.94 -5.02 -4.19
C LYS A 181 -5.96 -3.92 -3.15
N THR A 182 -6.98 -3.94 -2.31
CA THR A 182 -6.99 -3.23 -1.04
C THR A 182 -7.31 -4.22 0.05
N ILE A 183 -6.46 -4.30 1.08
CA ILE A 183 -6.75 -5.04 2.31
C ILE A 183 -7.20 -4.03 3.36
N ASP A 184 -8.50 -3.98 3.61
CA ASP A 184 -9.15 -3.02 4.50
C ASP A 184 -9.54 -3.68 5.83
N GLY A 185 -8.66 -3.53 6.82
CA GLY A 185 -8.88 -4.01 8.19
C GLY A 185 -9.84 -3.15 9.02
N ARG A 186 -10.41 -2.04 8.50
CA ARG A 186 -11.29 -1.19 9.31
C ARG A 186 -12.58 -1.94 9.67
N GLY A 187 -12.97 -1.86 10.94
CA GLY A 187 -14.13 -2.55 11.50
C GLY A 187 -13.85 -3.92 12.10
N ALA A 188 -12.61 -4.43 12.00
CA ALA A 188 -12.17 -5.66 12.64
C ALA A 188 -10.73 -5.54 13.17
N THR A 189 -10.40 -6.27 14.23
CA THR A 189 -9.02 -6.46 14.66
C THR A 189 -8.42 -7.64 13.90
N VAL A 190 -7.52 -7.36 12.96
CA VAL A 190 -6.87 -8.37 12.11
C VAL A 190 -5.39 -8.41 12.45
N HIS A 191 -4.90 -9.60 12.78
CA HIS A 191 -3.49 -9.83 13.08
C HIS A 191 -2.93 -10.90 12.14
N ILE A 192 -1.92 -10.54 11.35
CA ILE A 192 -1.26 -11.44 10.39
C ILE A 192 0.12 -11.78 10.95
N THR A 193 0.44 -13.07 11.07
CA THR A 193 1.69 -13.59 11.66
C THR A 193 2.32 -14.66 10.80
#